data_AF-A0A0G0VAV0-F1
#
_entry.id   AF-A0A0G0VAV0-F1
#
_cell.length_a   1.000
_cell.length_b   1.000
_cell.length_c   1.000
_cell.angle_alpha   90.00
_cell.angle_beta   90.00
_cell.angle_gamma   90.00
#
_symmetry.space_group_name_H-M   'P 1'
#
loop_
_entity.id
_entity.type
_entity.pdbx_description
1 polymer ?
#
loop_
_entity_poly.entity_id
_entity_poly.type
_entity_poly.pdbx_seq_one_letter_code
_entity_poly.pdbx_strand_id
1 'polypeptide(L)'
;MPKIKNIIIFTAIAATFVLIYIFFIRPSPEEENLVVSPSTTTLPDVGGSSASSQVVAPLVAKDFLALLLNVKNIKLDDAILSDPAFLTLRDSSIVLIPDGNEGRPNPFAKFGNDAVTMPTTPTSPVSPTTVPPTTPPNTIPDPVQP
;
A
#
# COMPACT_ATOMS: atom_id res chain seq x y z
N MET A 1 11.58 -56.86 39.92
CA MET A 1 11.44 -55.41 40.18
C MET A 1 10.01 -54.94 39.90
N PRO A 2 9.08 -55.11 40.86
CA PRO A 2 7.65 -54.82 40.66
C PRO A 2 7.33 -53.31 40.62
N LYS A 3 8.14 -52.46 41.26
CA LYS A 3 7.92 -51.00 41.35
C LYS A 3 7.97 -50.30 39.98
N ILE A 4 8.88 -50.74 39.10
CA ILE A 4 9.00 -50.20 37.73
C ILE A 4 7.74 -50.48 36.90
N LYS A 5 7.14 -51.68 37.03
CA LYS A 5 5.94 -52.05 36.26
C LYS A 5 4.74 -51.19 36.66
N ASN A 6 4.56 -50.95 37.97
CA ASN A 6 3.48 -50.10 38.47
C ASN A 6 3.64 -48.64 38.03
N ILE A 7 4.86 -48.13 37.98
CA ILE A 7 5.17 -46.79 37.46
C ILE A 7 4.78 -46.68 35.98
N ILE A 8 5.17 -47.64 35.14
CA ILE A 8 4.85 -47.62 33.70
C ILE A 8 3.34 -47.63 33.47
N ILE A 9 2.60 -48.43 34.23
CA ILE A 9 1.13 -48.50 34.14
C ILE A 9 0.50 -47.16 34.53
N PHE A 10 0.97 -46.53 35.61
CA PHE A 10 0.47 -45.22 36.04
C PHE A 10 0.72 -44.14 34.99
N THR A 11 1.92 -44.14 34.38
CA THR A 11 2.27 -43.20 33.32
C THR A 11 1.42 -43.40 32.06
N ALA A 12 1.15 -44.65 31.67
CA ALA A 12 0.30 -44.96 30.52
C ALA A 12 -1.14 -44.47 30.71
N ILE A 13 -1.69 -44.66 31.92
CA ILE A 13 -3.04 -44.17 32.27
C ILE A 13 -3.07 -42.64 32.24
N ALA A 14 -2.08 -41.97 32.85
CA ALA A 14 -1.99 -40.52 32.84
C ALA A 14 -1.90 -39.94 31.41
N ALA A 15 -1.07 -40.53 30.55
CA ALA A 15 -0.96 -40.13 29.16
C ALA A 15 -2.28 -40.29 28.40
N THR A 16 -3.02 -41.37 28.66
CA THR A 16 -4.33 -41.61 28.05
C THR A 16 -5.35 -40.55 28.46
N PHE A 17 -5.39 -40.17 29.74
CA PHE A 17 -6.27 -39.10 30.22
C PHE A 17 -5.93 -37.73 29.61
N VAL A 18 -4.64 -37.43 29.44
CA VAL A 18 -4.21 -36.19 28.77
C VAL A 18 -4.67 -36.15 27.31
N LEU A 19 -4.57 -37.27 26.59
CA LEU A 19 -5.07 -37.35 25.21
C LEU A 19 -6.59 -37.15 25.16
N ILE A 20 -7.35 -37.82 26.03
CA ILE A 20 -8.81 -37.63 26.10
C ILE A 20 -9.15 -36.17 26.39
N TYR A 21 -8.44 -35.52 27.32
CA TYR A 21 -8.65 -34.11 27.64
C TYR A 21 -8.41 -33.19 26.44
N ILE A 22 -7.30 -33.38 25.72
CA ILE A 22 -6.95 -32.56 24.56
C ILE A 22 -7.92 -32.77 23.39
N PHE A 23 -8.35 -34.01 23.14
CA PHE A 23 -9.18 -34.34 21.99
C PHE A 23 -10.70 -34.14 22.22
N PHE A 24 -11.21 -34.33 23.44
CA PHE A 24 -12.65 -34.31 23.69
C PHE A 24 -13.11 -33.13 24.56
N ILE A 25 -12.27 -32.60 25.44
CA ILE A 25 -12.69 -31.62 26.45
C ILE A 25 -12.13 -30.23 26.16
N ARG A 26 -11.00 -30.11 25.44
CA ARG A 26 -10.53 -28.82 24.97
C ARG A 26 -11.42 -28.33 23.84
N PRO A 27 -12.23 -27.28 24.03
CA PRO A 27 -12.89 -26.62 22.92
C PRO A 27 -11.79 -26.12 21.97
N SER A 28 -11.98 -26.34 20.67
CA SER A 28 -11.15 -25.67 19.66
C SER A 28 -11.21 -24.17 19.92
N PRO A 29 -10.08 -23.45 19.89
CA PRO A 29 -10.10 -22.00 20.03
C PRO A 29 -11.13 -21.44 19.05
N GLU A 30 -12.13 -20.73 19.56
CA GLU A 30 -13.15 -20.09 18.73
C GLU A 30 -12.44 -19.14 17.78
N GLU A 31 -12.52 -19.41 16.48
CA GLU A 31 -12.01 -18.48 15.49
C GLU A 31 -12.98 -17.30 15.41
N GLU A 32 -12.48 -16.10 15.74
CA GLU A 32 -13.23 -14.84 15.70
C GLU A 32 -13.94 -14.68 14.35
N ASN A 33 -15.27 -14.62 14.40
CA ASN A 33 -16.10 -14.36 13.23
C ASN A 33 -16.05 -12.86 12.93
N LEU A 34 -15.73 -12.50 11.68
CA LEU A 34 -15.74 -11.12 11.23
C LEU A 34 -17.18 -10.58 11.24
N VAL A 35 -17.47 -9.65 12.16
CA VAL A 35 -18.78 -8.97 12.24
C VAL A 35 -18.76 -7.76 11.31
N VAL A 36 -19.67 -7.74 10.33
CA VAL A 36 -19.87 -6.58 9.44
C VAL A 36 -20.72 -5.53 10.15
N SER A 37 -20.13 -4.37 10.43
CA SER A 37 -20.88 -3.17 10.80
C SER A 37 -21.37 -2.47 9.54
N PRO A 38 -22.68 -2.28 9.31
CA PRO A 38 -23.17 -1.57 8.14
C PRO A 38 -22.77 -0.10 8.23
N SER A 39 -21.87 0.34 7.35
CA SER A 39 -21.55 1.76 7.17
C SER A 39 -22.64 2.42 6.34
N THR A 40 -23.52 3.20 6.97
CA THR A 40 -24.44 4.11 6.28
C THR A 40 -23.68 5.36 5.85
N THR A 41 -22.97 5.30 4.72
CA THR A 41 -22.43 6.49 4.06
C THR A 41 -23.38 6.89 2.92
N THR A 42 -24.22 7.89 3.18
CA THR A 42 -24.97 8.60 2.14
C THR A 42 -24.00 9.43 1.31
N LEU A 43 -23.81 9.07 0.04
CA LEU A 43 -23.13 9.91 -0.95
C LEU A 43 -24.04 11.09 -1.35
N PRO A 44 -23.49 12.28 -1.67
CA PRO A 44 -24.27 13.39 -2.17
C PRO A 44 -24.66 13.14 -3.63
N ASP A 45 -25.95 13.30 -3.90
CA ASP A 45 -26.57 13.31 -5.22
C ASP A 45 -26.07 14.53 -6.03
N VAL A 46 -25.30 14.29 -7.09
CA VAL A 46 -25.02 15.28 -8.13
C VAL A 46 -25.64 14.73 -9.41
N GLY A 47 -26.80 15.29 -9.76
CA GLY A 47 -27.61 14.87 -10.87
C GLY A 47 -26.92 14.99 -12.24
N GLY A 48 -27.31 14.08 -13.13
CA GLY A 48 -27.27 14.32 -14.57
C GLY A 48 -26.23 13.52 -15.36
N SER A 49 -26.35 12.19 -15.38
CA SER A 49 -26.10 11.43 -16.61
C SER A 49 -26.74 10.05 -16.51
N SER A 50 -27.79 9.81 -17.28
CA SER A 50 -28.37 8.50 -17.52
C SER A 50 -27.41 7.64 -18.33
N ALA A 51 -26.33 7.17 -17.71
CA ALA A 51 -25.76 5.88 -18.03
C ALA A 51 -26.49 4.87 -17.15
N SER A 52 -27.05 3.84 -17.78
CA SER A 52 -27.73 2.72 -17.13
C SER A 52 -26.90 2.14 -15.98
N SER A 53 -27.07 2.69 -14.79
CA SER A 53 -26.66 2.08 -13.54
C SER A 53 -27.64 0.94 -13.30
N GLN A 54 -27.33 -0.17 -13.98
CA GLN A 54 -28.02 -1.42 -13.85
C GLN A 54 -28.14 -1.72 -12.36
N VAL A 55 -29.36 -2.00 -11.92
CA VAL A 55 -29.77 -2.39 -10.57
C VAL A 55 -29.22 -3.79 -10.23
N VAL A 56 -27.93 -4.00 -10.48
CA VAL A 56 -27.15 -5.22 -10.29
C VAL A 56 -26.08 -4.99 -9.21
N ALA A 57 -25.78 -3.72 -8.89
CA ALA A 57 -24.82 -3.33 -7.87
C ALA A 57 -25.08 -3.87 -6.45
N PRO A 58 -26.32 -3.94 -5.91
CA PRO A 58 -26.50 -4.40 -4.53
C PRO A 58 -26.34 -5.92 -4.36
N LEU A 59 -26.64 -6.70 -5.41
CA LEU A 59 -26.50 -8.16 -5.37
C LEU A 59 -25.04 -8.57 -5.54
N VAL A 60 -24.35 -7.98 -6.53
CA VAL A 60 -22.92 -8.22 -6.77
C VAL A 60 -22.07 -7.73 -5.59
N ALA A 61 -22.42 -6.60 -4.97
CA ALA A 61 -21.75 -6.14 -3.76
C ALA A 61 -21.96 -7.09 -2.58
N LYS A 62 -23.16 -7.68 -2.41
CA LYS A 62 -23.40 -8.68 -1.36
C LYS A 62 -22.59 -9.96 -1.57
N ASP A 63 -22.54 -10.46 -2.80
CA ASP A 63 -21.82 -11.69 -3.11
C ASP A 63 -20.30 -11.50 -3.01
N PHE A 64 -19.79 -10.35 -3.44
CA PHE A 64 -18.39 -9.99 -3.26
C PHE A 64 -18.02 -9.80 -1.79
N LEU A 65 -18.88 -9.15 -1.00
CA LEU A 65 -18.67 -8.95 0.43
C LEU A 65 -18.76 -10.29 1.19
N ALA A 66 -19.70 -11.17 0.82
CA ALA A 66 -19.78 -12.53 1.34
C ALA A 66 -18.53 -13.35 0.99
N LEU A 67 -17.99 -13.20 -0.23
CA LEU A 67 -16.74 -13.83 -0.64
C LEU A 67 -15.57 -13.31 0.20
N LEU A 68 -15.44 -11.99 0.38
CA LEU A 68 -14.44 -11.37 1.25
C LEU A 68 -14.53 -11.84 2.70
N LEU A 69 -15.74 -11.99 3.24
CA LEU A 69 -15.95 -12.51 4.59
C LEU A 69 -15.61 -14.00 4.73
N ASN A 70 -15.79 -14.77 3.66
CA ASN A 70 -15.43 -16.18 3.64
C ASN A 70 -13.92 -16.42 3.52
N VAL A 71 -13.15 -15.41 3.10
CA VAL A 71 -11.68 -15.46 3.10
C VAL A 71 -11.18 -15.21 4.52
N LYS A 72 -11.12 -16.28 5.32
CA LYS A 72 -10.64 -16.25 6.72
C LYS A 72 -9.12 -16.19 6.85
N ASN A 73 -8.40 -16.74 5.87
CA ASN A 73 -6.95 -16.84 5.93
C ASN A 73 -6.36 -16.74 4.51
N ILE A 74 -5.56 -15.72 4.26
CA ILE A 74 -4.76 -15.58 3.04
C ILE A 74 -3.34 -15.97 3.42
N LYS A 75 -2.93 -17.17 3.03
CA LYS A 75 -1.52 -17.57 3.15
C LYS A 75 -0.81 -17.17 1.87
N LEU A 76 0.23 -16.37 2.02
CA LEU A 76 1.18 -16.13 0.95
C LEU A 76 2.07 -17.36 0.81
N ASP A 77 2.33 -17.76 -0.43
CA ASP A 77 3.31 -18.79 -0.72
C ASP A 77 4.72 -18.18 -0.63
N ASP A 78 5.40 -18.40 0.49
CA ASP A 78 6.75 -17.87 0.73
C ASP A 78 7.81 -18.44 -0.23
N ALA A 79 7.46 -19.46 -1.04
CA ALA A 79 8.34 -19.97 -2.09
C ALA A 79 8.68 -18.89 -3.12
N ILE A 80 7.79 -17.91 -3.36
CA ILE A 80 8.07 -16.80 -4.28
C ILE A 80 9.19 -15.88 -3.75
N LEU A 81 9.33 -15.78 -2.43
CA LEU A 81 10.41 -15.00 -1.79
C LEU A 81 11.75 -15.74 -1.79
N SER A 82 11.74 -17.03 -2.14
CA SER A 82 12.94 -17.87 -2.24
C SER A 82 13.58 -17.83 -3.64
N ASP A 83 12.92 -17.20 -4.62
CA ASP A 83 13.48 -17.00 -5.95
C ASP A 83 14.71 -16.06 -5.86
N PRO A 84 15.85 -16.40 -6.49
CA PRO A 84 17.02 -15.52 -6.58
C PRO A 84 16.73 -14.08 -7.00
N ALA A 85 15.68 -13.83 -7.79
CA ALA A 85 15.22 -12.49 -8.17
C ALA A 85 14.78 -11.63 -6.97
N PHE A 86 14.17 -12.24 -5.95
CA PHE A 86 13.77 -11.55 -4.72
C PHE A 86 14.90 -11.49 -3.69
N LEU A 87 15.78 -12.50 -3.65
CA LEU A 87 16.96 -12.50 -2.76
C LEU A 87 17.98 -11.42 -3.13
N THR A 88 18.02 -11.02 -4.40
CA THR A 88 18.91 -9.98 -4.90
C THR A 88 18.28 -8.58 -4.90
N LEU A 89 16.97 -8.48 -4.59
CA LEU A 89 16.27 -7.21 -4.53
C LEU A 89 16.79 -6.38 -3.35
N ARG A 90 17.53 -5.31 -3.65
CA ARG A 90 17.95 -4.32 -2.67
C ARG A 90 16.99 -3.14 -2.71
N ASP A 91 16.21 -2.95 -1.65
CA ASP A 91 15.51 -1.68 -1.45
C ASP A 91 16.53 -0.58 -1.24
N SER A 92 16.47 0.45 -2.07
CA SER A 92 17.40 1.57 -2.05
C SER A 92 16.63 2.78 -1.53
N SER A 93 16.67 3.00 -0.22
CA SER A 93 16.16 4.24 0.35
C SER A 93 17.03 5.40 -0.11
N ILE A 94 16.53 6.17 -1.08
CA ILE A 94 17.12 7.45 -1.46
C ILE A 94 16.53 8.54 -0.58
N VAL A 95 17.42 9.34 0.02
CA VAL A 95 17.01 10.59 0.66
C VAL A 95 16.69 11.58 -0.47
N LEU A 96 15.41 11.77 -0.73
CA LEU A 96 14.96 12.88 -1.57
C LEU A 96 15.23 14.16 -0.78
N ILE A 97 16.12 15.01 -1.28
CA ILE A 97 16.26 16.38 -0.81
C ILE A 97 15.18 17.16 -1.57
N PRO A 98 14.14 17.67 -0.91
CA PRO A 98 13.11 18.40 -1.62
C PRO A 98 13.70 19.70 -2.16
N ASP A 99 13.49 19.99 -3.45
CA ASP A 99 14.00 21.20 -4.09
C ASP A 99 13.25 22.47 -3.62
N GLY A 100 12.28 22.29 -2.71
CA GLY A 100 11.48 23.35 -2.08
C GLY A 100 10.44 23.97 -3.01
N ASN A 101 10.40 23.58 -4.29
CA ASN A 101 9.48 24.10 -5.31
C ASN A 101 8.50 23.01 -5.82
N GLU A 102 8.22 22.03 -4.97
CA GLU A 102 7.37 20.88 -5.30
C GLU A 102 5.88 21.22 -5.10
N GLY A 103 5.07 20.81 -6.08
CA GLY A 103 3.61 20.90 -6.00
C GLY A 103 3.02 22.13 -6.68
N ARG A 104 1.92 21.93 -7.41
CA ARG A 104 1.03 23.04 -7.77
C ARG A 104 0.23 23.44 -6.53
N PRO A 105 -0.12 24.72 -6.36
CA PRO A 105 -1.04 25.15 -5.32
C PRO A 105 -2.29 24.26 -5.31
N ASN A 106 -2.66 23.76 -4.13
CA ASN A 106 -3.77 22.83 -3.97
C ASN A 106 -5.08 23.49 -4.43
N PRO A 107 -5.69 23.07 -5.55
CA PRO A 107 -6.90 23.72 -6.07
C PRO A 107 -8.15 23.43 -5.21
N PHE A 108 -8.01 22.57 -4.20
CA PHE A 108 -9.05 22.23 -3.23
C PHE A 108 -8.79 22.84 -1.85
N ALA A 109 -7.72 23.62 -1.66
CA ALA A 109 -7.53 24.38 -0.44
C ALA A 109 -8.61 25.46 -0.36
N LYS A 110 -9.31 25.53 0.78
CA LYS A 110 -10.26 26.62 1.03
C LYS A 110 -9.47 27.93 1.02
N PHE A 111 -9.90 28.88 0.19
CA PHE A 111 -9.31 30.21 0.13
C PHE A 111 -9.22 30.80 1.54
N GLY A 112 -8.02 31.09 2.04
CA GLY A 112 -7.86 31.76 3.34
C GLY A 112 -6.64 31.37 4.17
N ASN A 113 -5.94 30.27 3.85
CA ASN A 113 -4.87 29.75 4.73
C ASN A 113 -3.46 29.68 4.11
N ASP A 114 -3.30 29.95 2.82
CA ASP A 114 -1.97 30.06 2.22
C ASP A 114 -1.50 31.52 2.24
N ALA A 115 -0.34 31.77 2.84
CA ALA A 115 0.40 33.01 2.65
C ALA A 115 0.86 33.05 1.19
N VAL A 116 0.05 33.68 0.34
CA VAL A 116 0.44 34.06 -1.01
C VAL A 116 1.65 34.99 -0.89
N THR A 117 2.85 34.42 -1.03
CA THR A 117 4.01 35.25 -1.36
C THR A 117 3.79 35.68 -2.79
N MET A 118 3.14 36.84 -2.96
CA MET A 118 2.95 37.46 -4.26
C MET A 118 4.33 37.63 -4.90
N PRO A 119 4.51 37.26 -6.18
CA PRO A 119 5.66 37.71 -6.93
C PRO A 119 5.65 39.24 -6.84
N THR A 120 6.72 39.82 -6.32
CA THR A 120 6.94 41.25 -6.42
C THR A 120 6.84 41.62 -7.89
N THR A 121 5.98 42.60 -8.14
CA THR A 121 5.70 43.27 -9.40
C THR A 121 6.84 43.20 -10.40
N PRO A 122 6.61 42.78 -11.66
CA PRO A 122 7.60 42.97 -12.71
C PRO A 122 7.83 44.47 -12.86
N THR A 123 9.04 44.93 -12.53
CA THR A 123 9.51 46.25 -12.95
C THR A 123 9.38 46.31 -14.48
N SER A 124 8.66 47.35 -14.93
CA SER A 124 8.44 47.68 -16.33
C SER A 124 9.76 47.80 -17.13
N PRO A 125 9.70 47.66 -18.47
CA PRO A 125 10.83 47.29 -19.31
C PRO A 125 11.84 48.43 -19.44
N VAL A 126 13.12 48.11 -19.21
CA VAL A 126 14.22 48.94 -19.72
C VAL A 126 14.37 48.64 -21.21
N SER A 127 14.20 49.69 -22.01
CA SER A 127 14.43 49.72 -23.47
C SER A 127 15.88 49.32 -23.81
N PRO A 128 16.15 48.78 -25.02
CA PRO A 128 17.39 48.08 -25.33
C PRO A 128 18.54 49.05 -25.58
N THR A 129 19.63 48.89 -24.83
CA THR A 129 20.94 49.43 -25.22
C THR A 129 21.74 48.34 -25.92
N THR A 130 21.89 48.55 -27.23
CA THR A 130 22.74 47.88 -28.19
C THR A 130 24.15 47.58 -27.66
N VAL A 131 24.53 46.30 -27.59
CA VAL A 131 25.95 45.87 -27.50
C VAL A 131 26.11 44.59 -28.35
N PRO A 132 27.14 44.49 -29.23
CA PRO A 132 27.16 43.59 -30.38
C PRO A 132 27.45 42.12 -30.04
N PRO A 133 27.19 41.18 -30.98
CA PRO A 133 27.45 39.76 -30.80
C PRO A 133 28.95 39.46 -30.87
N THR A 134 29.53 38.97 -29.78
CA THR A 134 30.80 38.23 -29.82
C THR A 134 30.52 36.74 -29.87
N THR A 135 30.64 36.19 -31.07
CA THR A 135 30.63 34.77 -31.41
C THR A 135 31.68 33.99 -30.60
N PRO A 136 31.34 32.86 -29.96
CA PRO A 136 32.36 31.92 -29.48
C PRO A 136 32.97 31.16 -30.68
N PRO A 137 34.30 30.97 -30.73
CA PRO A 137 34.93 30.19 -31.79
C PRO A 137 34.56 28.72 -31.62
N ASN A 138 33.82 28.20 -32.60
CA ASN A 138 33.59 26.78 -32.79
C ASN A 138 34.84 26.17 -33.45
N THR A 139 35.81 25.74 -32.64
CA THR A 139 36.97 24.98 -33.15
C THR A 139 36.63 23.49 -33.10
N ILE A 140 36.14 23.00 -34.23
CA ILE A 140 36.10 21.58 -34.57
C ILE A 140 37.54 21.17 -34.95
N PRO A 141 38.17 20.18 -34.31
CA PRO A 141 39.36 19.55 -34.87
C PRO A 141 38.96 18.59 -35.99
N ASP A 142 39.48 18.86 -37.18
CA ASP A 142 39.41 18.00 -38.36
C ASP A 142 40.17 16.69 -38.12
N PRO A 143 39.61 15.51 -38.46
CA PRO A 143 40.36 14.26 -38.43
C PRO A 143 41.22 14.14 -39.69
N VAL A 144 42.53 14.26 -39.53
CA VAL A 144 43.50 13.88 -40.58
C VAL A 144 43.57 12.35 -40.66
N GLN A 145 43.07 11.81 -41.77
CA GLN A 145 43.55 10.57 -42.40
C GLN A 145 44.39 10.96 -43.63
N PRO A 146 45.25 10.10 -44.20
CA PRO A 146 45.41 8.65 -43.97
C PRO A 146 46.66 8.22 -43.18
#